data_AF-A0A429MK49-F1
#
_entry.id   AF-A0A429MK49-F1
#
_cell.length_a   1.000
_cell.length_b   1.000
_cell.length_c   1.000
_cell.angle_alpha   90.00
_cell.angle_beta   90.00
_cell.angle_gamma   90.00
#
_symmetry.space_group_name_H-M   'P 1'
#
loop_
_entity.id
_entity.type
_entity.pdbx_description
1 polymer ?
#
loop_
_entity_poly.entity_id
_entity_poly.type
_entity_poly.pdbx_seq_one_letter_code
_entity_poly.pdbx_strand_id
1 'polypeptide(L)'
;MFMILYGFLITLVGYLCAKPLNRRFPQVPLLVFGMFIVIGLLSILKVPYEEYRLYVNDLFSHLLGYVTVALAIPLAAMRYDDLPLKSVIGILCFASISAVALPMGLAYLLH
;
A
#
# COMPACT_ATOMS: atom_id res chain seq x y z
N MET A 1 -9.87 2.37 -20.47
CA MET A 1 -9.50 0.96 -20.22
C MET A 1 -7.99 0.73 -20.27
N PHE A 2 -7.29 1.10 -21.36
CA PHE A 2 -5.82 0.94 -21.47
C PHE A 2 -5.02 1.63 -20.34
N MET A 3 -5.38 2.86 -19.97
CA MET A 3 -4.71 3.59 -18.87
C MET A 3 -4.90 2.94 -17.49
N ILE A 4 -6.08 2.34 -17.23
CA ILE A 4 -6.35 1.60 -15.99
C ILE A 4 -5.47 0.36 -15.91
N LEU A 5 -5.37 -0.38 -17.01
CA LEU A 5 -4.56 -1.59 -17.12
C LEU A 5 -3.06 -1.27 -16.99
N TYR A 6 -2.62 -0.16 -17.57
CA TYR A 6 -1.26 0.35 -17.45
C TYR A 6 -0.93 0.77 -16.01
N GLY A 7 -1.80 1.56 -15.37
CA GLY A 7 -1.67 1.94 -13.96
C GLY A 7 -1.62 0.73 -13.05
N PHE A 8 -2.53 -0.22 -13.24
CA PHE A 8 -2.55 -1.48 -12.49
C PHE A 8 -1.26 -2.29 -12.67
N LEU A 9 -0.72 -2.39 -13.90
CA LEU A 9 0.55 -3.06 -14.16
C LEU A 9 1.72 -2.37 -13.46
N ILE A 10 1.77 -1.04 -13.45
CA ILE A 10 2.81 -0.29 -12.71
C ILE A 10 2.72 -0.63 -11.21
N THR A 11 1.51 -0.61 -10.63
CA THR A 11 1.33 -0.95 -9.22
C THR A 11 1.71 -2.41 -8.94
N LEU A 12 1.34 -3.32 -9.83
CA LEU A 12 1.63 -4.75 -9.70
C LEU A 12 3.13 -5.02 -9.77
N VAL A 13 3.83 -4.44 -10.74
CA VAL A 13 5.29 -4.53 -10.84
C VAL A 13 5.96 -3.90 -9.62
N GLY A 14 5.49 -2.73 -9.19
CA GLY A 14 5.99 -2.07 -7.99
C GLY A 14 5.83 -2.93 -6.73
N TYR A 15 4.68 -3.58 -6.57
CA TYR A 15 4.41 -4.52 -5.48
C TYR A 15 5.28 -5.77 -5.55
N LEU A 16 5.44 -6.36 -6.75
CA LEU A 16 6.30 -7.53 -6.95
C LEU A 16 7.76 -7.24 -6.63
N CYS A 17 8.24 -6.03 -6.94
CA CYS A 17 9.58 -5.56 -6.56
C CYS A 17 9.70 -5.23 -5.06
N ALA A 18 8.63 -4.73 -4.43
CA ALA A 18 8.60 -4.44 -2.99
C ALA A 18 8.62 -5.71 -2.13
N LYS A 19 7.99 -6.80 -2.61
CA LYS A 19 7.86 -8.07 -1.88
C LYS A 19 9.20 -8.73 -1.47
N PRO A 20 10.21 -8.91 -2.36
CA PRO A 20 11.51 -9.43 -1.96
C PRO A 20 12.27 -8.48 -1.03
N LEU A 21 12.08 -7.16 -1.18
CA LEU A 21 12.71 -6.17 -0.31
C LEU A 21 12.14 -6.24 1.12
N ASN A 22 10.83 -6.37 1.26
CA ASN A 22 10.18 -6.58 2.55
C ASN A 22 10.60 -7.90 3.22
N ARG A 23 10.84 -8.98 2.45
CA ARG A 23 11.38 -10.23 3.01
C ARG A 23 12.77 -10.05 3.62
N ARG A 24 13.58 -9.13 3.10
CA ARG A 24 14.91 -8.82 3.64
C ARG A 24 14.85 -7.91 4.86
N PHE A 25 13.85 -7.04 4.94
CA PHE A 25 13.65 -6.10 6.05
C PHE A 25 12.21 -6.20 6.60
N PRO A 26 11.88 -7.24 7.38
CA PRO A 26 10.50 -7.54 7.80
C PRO A 26 9.91 -6.53 8.79
N GLN A 27 10.72 -5.63 9.34
CA GLN A 27 10.28 -4.59 10.27
C GLN A 27 9.55 -3.44 9.57
N VAL A 28 9.80 -3.23 8.27
CA VAL A 28 9.21 -2.12 7.52
C VAL A 28 7.97 -2.63 6.77
N PRO A 29 6.81 -1.98 6.91
CA PRO A 29 5.60 -2.36 6.19
C PRO A 29 5.85 -2.37 4.68
N LEU A 30 5.37 -3.42 4.02
CA LEU A 30 5.44 -3.57 2.57
C LEU A 30 4.91 -2.35 1.81
N LEU A 31 3.91 -1.68 2.39
CA LEU A 31 3.30 -0.47 1.84
C LEU A 31 4.34 0.64 1.64
N VAL A 32 5.27 0.83 2.57
CA VAL A 32 6.31 1.85 2.48
C VAL A 32 7.23 1.59 1.27
N PHE A 33 7.73 0.36 1.14
CA PHE A 33 8.56 -0.03 -0.01
C PHE A 33 7.80 0.10 -1.33
N GLY A 34 6.53 -0.34 -1.36
CA GLY A 34 5.67 -0.21 -2.53
C GLY A 34 5.51 1.24 -2.97
N MET A 35 5.28 2.16 -2.03
CA MET A 35 5.14 3.58 -2.33
C MET A 35 6.39 4.16 -2.97
N PHE A 36 7.58 3.95 -2.39
CA PHE A 36 8.83 4.45 -2.97
C PHE A 36 9.09 3.90 -4.37
N ILE A 37 8.84 2.60 -4.57
CA ILE A 37 9.08 1.94 -5.86
C ILE A 37 8.08 2.42 -6.91
N VAL A 38 6.80 2.55 -6.58
CA VAL A 38 5.75 3.02 -7.51
C VAL A 38 5.99 4.49 -7.87
N ILE A 39 6.31 5.35 -6.89
CA ILE A 39 6.64 6.76 -7.14
C ILE A 39 7.91 6.88 -8.00
N GLY A 40 8.94 6.07 -7.72
CA GLY A 40 10.15 6.01 -8.54
C GLY A 40 9.87 5.57 -9.97
N LEU A 41 9.05 4.53 -10.17
CA LEU A 41 8.62 4.06 -11.50
C LEU A 41 7.84 5.14 -12.26
N LEU A 42 6.88 5.80 -11.59
CA LEU A 42 6.11 6.90 -12.18
C LEU A 42 7.02 8.06 -12.61
N SER A 43 8.02 8.39 -11.78
CA SER A 43 9.02 9.41 -12.08
C SER A 43 9.87 9.05 -13.31
N ILE A 44 10.37 7.81 -13.40
CA ILE A 44 11.15 7.32 -14.55
C ILE A 44 10.31 7.33 -15.83
N LEU A 45 9.05 6.92 -15.74
CA LEU A 45 8.11 6.88 -16.87
C LEU A 45 7.53 8.26 -17.21
N LYS A 46 7.87 9.30 -16.44
CA LYS A 46 7.35 10.67 -16.53
C LYS A 46 5.82 10.75 -16.57
N VAL A 47 5.14 9.86 -15.83
CA VAL A 47 3.69 9.86 -15.72
C VAL A 47 3.29 10.73 -14.52
N PRO A 48 2.44 11.75 -14.70
CA PRO A 48 1.99 12.57 -13.58
C PRO A 48 1.18 11.72 -12.59
N TYR A 49 1.54 11.86 -11.31
CA TYR A 49 0.91 11.09 -10.23
C TYR A 49 -0.60 11.32 -10.16
N GLU A 50 -1.07 12.54 -10.43
CA GLU A 50 -2.50 12.88 -10.39
C GLU A 50 -3.32 12.12 -11.43
N GLU A 51 -2.84 12.03 -12.67
CA GLU A 51 -3.52 11.27 -13.71
C GLU A 51 -3.52 9.78 -13.39
N TYR A 52 -2.37 9.24 -12.97
CA TYR A 52 -2.28 7.87 -12.49
C TYR A 52 -3.33 7.62 -11.40
N ARG A 53 -3.36 8.44 -10.35
CA ARG A 53 -4.30 8.30 -9.22
C ARG A 53 -5.75 8.30 -9.71
N LEU A 54 -6.13 9.25 -10.58
CA LEU A 54 -7.50 9.34 -11.10
C LEU A 54 -7.95 8.06 -11.80
N TYR A 55 -7.09 7.45 -12.63
CA TYR A 55 -7.47 6.26 -13.39
C TYR A 55 -7.53 4.97 -12.56
N VAL A 56 -6.65 4.80 -11.57
CA VAL A 56 -6.60 3.56 -10.78
C VAL A 56 -7.36 3.62 -9.46
N ASN A 57 -7.76 4.81 -8.99
CA ASN A 57 -8.43 4.96 -7.69
C ASN A 57 -9.72 4.15 -7.59
N ASP A 58 -10.57 4.19 -8.62
CA ASP A 58 -11.86 3.49 -8.60
C ASP A 58 -11.67 1.97 -8.53
N LEU A 59 -10.76 1.42 -9.33
CA LEU A 59 -10.43 -0.01 -9.33
C LEU A 59 -9.88 -0.45 -7.96
N PHE A 60 -8.89 0.26 -7.42
CA PHE A 60 -8.31 -0.09 -6.12
C PHE A 60 -9.30 0.09 -4.97
N SER A 61 -10.18 1.09 -5.02
CA SER A 61 -11.21 1.29 -3.99
C SER A 61 -12.18 0.12 -3.94
N HIS A 62 -12.61 -0.40 -5.09
CA HIS A 62 -13.45 -1.61 -5.15
C HIS A 62 -12.70 -2.85 -4.65
N LEU A 63 -11.47 -3.08 -5.11
CA LEU A 63 -10.65 -4.22 -4.67
C LEU A 63 -10.38 -4.19 -3.17
N LEU A 64 -10.08 -3.01 -2.62
CA LEU A 64 -9.84 -2.83 -1.20
C LEU A 64 -11.12 -3.05 -0.39
N GLY A 65 -12.29 -2.64 -0.92
CA GLY A 65 -13.60 -2.97 -0.37
C GLY A 65 -13.87 -4.49 -0.30
N TYR A 66 -13.58 -5.23 -1.36
CA TYR A 66 -13.75 -6.70 -1.33
C TYR A 66 -12.80 -7.37 -0.33
N VAL A 67 -11.55 -6.92 -0.28
CA VAL A 67 -10.55 -7.47 0.65
C VAL A 67 -10.89 -7.13 2.10
N THR A 68 -11.38 -5.92 2.40
CA THR A 68 -11.78 -5.55 3.77
C THR A 68 -12.95 -6.38 4.24
N VAL A 69 -13.96 -6.62 3.40
CA VAL A 69 -15.09 -7.51 3.73
C VAL A 69 -14.60 -8.94 3.93
N ALA A 70 -13.76 -9.44 3.02
CA ALA A 70 -13.20 -10.79 3.10
C ALA A 70 -12.30 -11.00 4.33
N LEU A 71 -11.62 -9.95 4.80
CA LEU A 71 -10.78 -9.98 5.99
C LEU A 71 -11.59 -9.81 7.29
N ALA A 72 -12.63 -8.99 7.28
CA ALA A 72 -13.45 -8.69 8.46
C ALA A 72 -14.19 -9.94 8.98
N ILE A 73 -14.65 -10.82 8.09
CA ILE A 73 -15.39 -12.03 8.47
C ILE A 73 -14.52 -13.00 9.30
N PRO A 74 -13.31 -13.40 8.85
CA PRO A 74 -12.38 -14.18 9.67
C PRO A 74 -11.96 -13.47 10.96
N LEU A 75 -11.75 -12.15 10.92
CA LEU A 75 -11.33 -11.39 12.09
C LEU A 75 -12.40 -11.36 13.19
N ALA A 76 -13.67 -11.32 12.81
CA ALA A 76 -14.79 -11.44 13.75
C ALA A 76 -14.94 -12.87 14.30
N ALA A 77 -14.51 -13.88 13.54
CA ALA A 77 -14.57 -15.30 13.93
C ALA A 77 -13.35 -15.77 14.75
N MET A 78 -12.23 -15.03 14.76
CA MET A 78 -11.08 -15.35 15.60
C MET A 78 -11.35 -15.04 17.07
N ARG A 79 -10.98 -15.97 17.98
CA ARG A 79 -10.85 -15.65 19.41
C ARG A 79 -9.61 -14.78 19.60
N TYR A 80 -9.81 -13.58 20.13
CA TYR A 80 -8.73 -12.61 20.39
C TYR A 80 -7.85 -12.97 21.60
N ASP A 81 -8.16 -14.08 22.29
CA ASP A 81 -7.53 -14.48 23.56
C ASP A 81 -6.02 -14.79 23.46
N ASP A 82 -5.52 -15.13 22.26
CA ASP A 82 -4.11 -15.49 22.05
C ASP A 82 -3.29 -14.43 21.31
N LEU A 83 -3.86 -13.24 21.05
CA LEU A 83 -3.15 -12.19 20.31
C LEU A 83 -2.14 -11.45 21.21
N PRO A 84 -0.85 -11.35 20.83
CA PRO A 84 0.14 -10.59 21.56
C PRO A 84 -0.14 -9.08 21.46
N LEU A 85 -1.03 -8.58 22.32
CA LEU A 85 -1.61 -7.23 22.32
C LEU A 85 -0.53 -6.14 22.19
N LYS A 86 0.60 -6.33 22.89
CA LYS A 86 1.75 -5.41 22.89
C LYS A 86 2.39 -5.26 21.51
N SER A 87 2.51 -6.35 20.75
CA SER A 87 3.06 -6.33 19.39
C SER A 87 2.06 -5.78 18.38
N VAL A 88 0.78 -6.10 18.53
CA VAL A 88 -0.29 -5.59 17.65
C VAL A 88 -0.40 -4.07 17.74
N ILE A 89 -0.36 -3.50 18.95
CA ILE A 89 -0.40 -2.05 19.15
C ILE A 89 0.82 -1.37 18.50
N GLY A 90 2.02 -1.95 18.65
CA GLY A 90 3.23 -1.41 18.02
C GLY A 90 3.15 -1.37 16.50
N ILE A 91 2.68 -2.46 15.88
CA ILE A 91 2.47 -2.53 14.43
C ILE A 91 1.38 -1.55 14.01
N LEU A 92 0.28 -1.43 14.76
CA LEU A 92 -0.82 -0.53 14.47
C LEU A 92 -0.37 0.93 14.49
N CYS A 93 0.34 1.35 15.54
CA CYS A 93 0.88 2.71 15.64
C CYS A 93 1.86 3.00 14.51
N PHE A 94 2.80 2.09 14.23
CA PHE A 94 3.77 2.27 13.16
C PHE A 94 3.10 2.34 11.79
N ALA A 95 2.18 1.42 11.49
CA ALA A 95 1.43 1.39 10.24
C ALA A 95 0.59 2.66 10.08
N SER A 96 -0.06 3.13 11.14
CA SER A 96 -0.90 4.33 11.09
C SER A 96 -0.07 5.59 10.84
N ILE A 97 1.06 5.74 11.53
CA ILE A 97 1.97 6.88 11.35
C ILE A 97 2.59 6.85 9.95
N SER A 98 3.13 5.69 9.54
CA SER A 98 3.77 5.57 8.22
C SER A 98 2.78 5.70 7.06
N ALA A 99 1.54 5.24 7.21
CA ALA A 99 0.51 5.36 6.17
C ALA A 99 0.04 6.78 5.92
N VAL A 100 0.27 7.72 6.86
CA VAL A 100 -0.13 9.13 6.70
C VAL A 100 1.08 10.04 6.51
N ALA A 101 2.05 9.97 7.42
CA ALA A 101 3.21 10.87 7.43
C ALA A 101 4.10 10.70 6.20
N LEU A 102 4.24 9.47 5.70
CA LEU A 102 5.12 9.16 4.58
C LEU A 102 4.53 9.60 3.23
N PRO A 103 3.25 9.31 2.89
CA PRO A 103 2.62 9.88 1.69
C PRO A 103 2.55 11.40 1.73
N MET A 104 2.18 12.00 2.87
CA MET A 104 2.13 13.46 2.96
C MET A 104 3.51 14.10 2.84
N GLY A 105 4.54 13.50 3.44
CA GLY A 105 5.92 13.97 3.32
C GLY A 105 6.45 13.85 1.89
N LEU A 106 6.18 12.73 1.22
CA LEU A 106 6.54 12.56 -0.20
C LEU A 106 5.78 13.54 -1.09
N ALA A 107 4.48 13.72 -0.88
CA ALA A 107 3.69 14.69 -1.63
C ALA A 107 4.22 16.12 -1.45
N TYR A 108 4.61 16.51 -0.22
CA TYR A 108 5.19 17.83 0.03
C TYR A 108 6.58 18.03 -0.60
N LEU A 109 7.39 16.96 -0.73
CA LEU A 109 8.74 17.04 -1.31
C LEU A 109 8.75 16.95 -2.84
N LEU A 110 7.74 16.32 -3.45
CA LEU A 110 7.62 16.12 -4.90
C LEU A 110 6.66 17.11 -5.57
N HIS A 111 6.03 18.01 -4.81
CA HIS A 111 5.14 19.08 -5.29
C HIS A 111 5.78 20.44 -5.01
#